data_AF-A0A6G8S1Y7-F1
#
_entry.id   AF-A0A6G8S1Y7-F1
#
_cell.length_a   1.000
_cell.length_b   1.000
_cell.length_c   1.000
_cell.angle_alpha   90.00
_cell.angle_beta   90.00
_cell.angle_gamma   90.00
#
_symmetry.space_group_name_H-M   'P 1'
#
loop_
_entity.id
_entity.type
_entity.pdbx_description
1 polymer ?
#
loop_
_entity_poly.entity_id
_entity_poly.type
_entity_poly.pdbx_seq_one_letter_code
_entity_poly.pdbx_strand_id
1 'polypeptide(L)'
;MNFKTLVSIAALTLPLLSHAEVQNSSSANPLKQLTNVRVSMQRMLKSSEGRYFLSLYAGIAKPHAVLTDLIEKKNINFKGTQKADQIVMDAVNDSTSDDFIPMQLSGSLNVNSGIFKSNLVNVQDKTSTAVQFEPAFKVANKPLFTFKFYGVKADTPAQEQLLTRVDVINKTNNTVAQTLTGFSAYPNSIGYMDINFDGYYDVILSDLSQDRKVQDKRYVYWMYNPKTNQYQRSPQLDKIVGLPKLHGETKQIDFGEGQVYQVDNKGLLHPVNAPE
;
A
#
# COMPACT_ATOMS: atom_id res chain seq x y z
N MET A 1 47.97 13.78 -79.28
CA MET A 1 47.17 12.99 -78.32
C MET A 1 48.07 12.69 -77.13
N ASN A 2 47.83 13.39 -76.02
CA ASN A 2 48.49 13.22 -74.72
C ASN A 2 47.87 12.03 -73.99
N PHE A 3 48.67 11.28 -73.21
CA PHE A 3 48.26 10.92 -71.85
C PHE A 3 49.50 10.77 -70.95
N LYS A 4 49.52 11.59 -69.90
CA LYS A 4 50.51 11.64 -68.82
C LYS A 4 49.87 11.09 -67.54
N THR A 5 50.69 10.39 -66.74
CA THR A 5 50.58 10.18 -65.28
C THR A 5 49.38 9.37 -64.77
N LEU A 6 49.40 8.64 -63.66
CA LEU A 6 49.96 8.91 -62.33
C LEU A 6 50.03 7.57 -61.54
N VAL A 7 51.04 7.39 -60.68
CA VAL A 7 51.06 6.33 -59.65
C VAL A 7 50.56 6.92 -58.34
N SER A 8 49.45 6.39 -57.81
CA SER A 8 48.89 6.78 -56.50
C SER A 8 49.45 5.86 -55.40
N ILE A 9 50.11 6.47 -54.41
CA ILE A 9 50.48 5.84 -53.15
C ILE A 9 49.25 5.95 -52.22
N ALA A 10 48.66 4.82 -51.85
CA ALA A 10 47.61 4.77 -50.84
C ALA A 10 48.24 4.68 -49.44
N ALA A 11 48.05 5.72 -48.62
CA ALA A 11 48.36 5.67 -47.20
C ALA A 11 47.16 5.08 -46.45
N LEU A 12 47.31 3.88 -45.86
CA LEU A 12 46.34 3.34 -44.92
C LEU A 12 46.51 4.01 -43.55
N THR A 13 45.58 4.88 -43.18
CA THR A 13 45.43 5.34 -41.79
C THR A 13 44.51 4.37 -41.05
N LEU A 14 45.06 3.59 -40.12
CA LEU A 14 44.28 2.79 -39.17
C LEU A 14 43.64 3.73 -38.13
N PRO A 15 42.33 3.64 -37.84
CA PRO A 15 41.74 4.34 -36.71
C PRO A 15 42.20 3.68 -35.40
N LEU A 16 42.89 4.44 -34.56
CA LEU A 16 43.13 4.08 -33.17
C LEU A 16 41.78 4.08 -32.45
N LEU A 17 41.24 2.89 -32.17
CA LEU A 17 40.12 2.71 -31.25
C LEU A 17 40.61 3.07 -29.83
N SER A 18 40.47 4.35 -29.47
CA SER A 18 40.47 4.76 -28.08
C SER A 18 39.30 4.06 -27.39
N HIS A 19 39.61 3.05 -26.58
CA HIS A 19 38.67 2.54 -25.60
C HIS A 19 38.54 3.63 -24.55
N ALA A 20 37.46 4.40 -24.61
CA ALA A 20 37.02 5.18 -23.47
C ALA A 20 36.71 4.18 -22.36
N GLU A 21 37.55 4.18 -21.33
CA GLU A 21 37.30 3.46 -20.09
C GLU A 21 35.98 3.99 -19.54
N VAL A 22 34.95 3.13 -19.48
CA VAL A 22 33.69 3.47 -18.82
C VAL A 22 34.03 3.60 -17.35
N GLN A 23 34.29 4.84 -16.93
CA GLN A 23 34.43 5.20 -15.55
C GLN A 23 33.08 4.88 -14.91
N ASN A 24 33.02 3.76 -14.17
CA ASN A 24 31.93 3.47 -13.27
C ASN A 24 31.86 4.66 -12.30
N SER A 25 30.98 5.61 -12.60
CA SER A 25 30.61 6.65 -11.66
C SER A 25 30.06 5.91 -10.44
N SER A 26 30.88 5.77 -9.41
CA SER A 26 30.41 5.40 -8.09
C SER A 26 29.38 6.46 -7.73
N SER A 27 28.10 6.11 -7.82
CA SER A 27 27.03 7.01 -7.40
C SER A 27 27.36 7.43 -5.98
N ALA A 28 27.57 8.73 -5.74
CA ALA A 28 27.93 9.27 -4.42
C ALA A 28 26.92 8.89 -3.32
N ASN A 29 25.75 8.38 -3.73
CA ASN A 29 24.71 7.87 -2.87
C ASN A 29 24.19 6.50 -3.37
N PRO A 30 24.88 5.38 -3.04
CA PRO A 30 24.54 4.06 -3.57
C PRO A 30 23.20 3.60 -3.03
N LEU A 31 22.42 2.96 -3.90
CA LEU A 31 21.15 2.33 -3.54
C LEU A 31 21.40 1.13 -2.61
N LYS A 32 20.78 1.13 -1.43
CA LYS A 32 20.90 0.08 -0.42
C LYS A 32 19.54 -0.57 -0.15
N GLN A 33 19.54 -1.87 0.12
CA GLN A 33 18.33 -2.56 0.54
C GLN A 33 17.95 -2.13 1.97
N LEU A 34 16.66 -1.84 2.18
CA LEU A 34 16.06 -1.55 3.46
C LEU A 34 15.35 -2.81 3.98
N THR A 35 15.74 -3.30 5.16
CA THR A 35 15.21 -4.57 5.70
C THR A 35 14.06 -4.40 6.69
N ASN A 36 13.92 -3.21 7.29
CA ASN A 36 12.98 -2.96 8.39
C ASN A 36 11.79 -2.09 7.97
N VAL A 37 11.39 -2.17 6.70
CA VAL A 37 10.24 -1.44 6.17
C VAL A 37 8.96 -2.18 6.51
N ARG A 38 8.09 -1.55 7.30
CA ARG A 38 6.79 -2.12 7.69
C ARG A 38 5.77 -1.98 6.56
N VAL A 39 5.17 -3.09 6.14
CA VAL A 39 3.99 -3.07 5.26
C VAL A 39 2.73 -3.02 6.12
N SER A 40 2.10 -1.86 6.19
CA SER A 40 0.83 -1.68 6.91
C SER A 40 -0.33 -2.06 6.01
N MET A 41 -0.85 -3.28 6.18
CA MET A 41 -1.90 -3.80 5.33
C MET A 41 -3.28 -3.64 5.96
N GLN A 42 -4.18 -2.96 5.25
CA GLN A 42 -5.60 -2.90 5.60
C GLN A 42 -6.37 -3.96 4.82
N ARG A 43 -7.28 -4.67 5.50
CA ARG A 43 -8.22 -5.61 4.89
C ARG A 43 -9.63 -5.14 5.19
N MET A 44 -10.38 -4.87 4.13
CA MET A 44 -11.81 -4.65 4.21
C MET A 44 -12.51 -5.98 3.99
N LEU A 45 -13.15 -6.48 5.03
CA LEU A 45 -13.78 -7.79 5.05
C LEU A 45 -15.27 -7.65 5.34
N LYS A 46 -16.08 -8.51 4.74
CA LYS A 46 -17.51 -8.61 5.01
C LYS A 46 -17.81 -10.01 5.54
N SER A 47 -18.63 -10.07 6.58
CA SER A 47 -19.15 -11.33 7.09
C SER A 47 -19.99 -12.05 6.02
N SER A 48 -19.94 -13.38 6.01
CA SER A 48 -20.60 -14.22 5.01
C SER A 48 -22.12 -14.12 5.08
N GLU A 49 -22.66 -13.92 6.29
CA GLU A 49 -24.07 -13.63 6.57
C GLU A 49 -24.48 -12.18 6.29
N GLY A 50 -23.50 -11.30 6.04
CA GLY A 50 -23.72 -9.92 5.60
C GLY A 50 -24.05 -8.90 6.69
N ARG A 51 -24.08 -9.28 7.98
CA ARG A 51 -24.36 -8.37 9.11
C ARG A 51 -23.19 -7.42 9.42
N TYR A 52 -21.97 -7.93 9.36
CA TYR A 52 -20.77 -7.20 9.77
C TYR A 52 -19.88 -6.80 8.60
N PHE A 53 -19.30 -5.61 8.72
CA PHE A 53 -18.15 -5.15 7.95
C PHE A 53 -16.96 -4.95 8.89
N LEU A 54 -15.78 -5.40 8.51
CA LEU A 54 -14.57 -5.39 9.34
C LEU A 54 -13.43 -4.74 8.56
N SER A 55 -12.98 -3.58 9.04
CA SER A 55 -11.75 -2.93 8.58
C SER A 55 -10.60 -3.36 9.49
N LEU A 56 -9.77 -4.30 9.03
CA LEU A 56 -8.72 -4.96 9.81
C LEU A 56 -7.32 -4.55 9.35
N TYR A 57 -6.54 -3.97 10.26
CA TYR A 57 -5.10 -3.77 10.09
C TYR A 57 -4.33 -4.92 10.75
N ALA A 58 -3.62 -5.71 9.94
CA ALA A 58 -2.88 -6.90 10.37
C ALA A 58 -1.52 -7.01 9.68
N GLY A 59 -0.64 -7.85 10.20
CA GLY A 59 0.77 -7.94 9.78
C GLY A 59 1.66 -6.86 10.40
N ILE A 60 1.17 -6.20 11.44
CA ILE A 60 1.86 -5.16 12.22
C ILE A 60 1.92 -5.57 13.69
N ALA A 61 2.82 -5.00 14.48
CA ALA A 61 3.03 -5.37 15.88
C ALA A 61 1.79 -5.22 16.77
N LYS A 62 0.91 -4.26 16.46
CA LYS A 62 -0.35 -3.98 17.17
C LYS A 62 -1.50 -3.98 16.16
N PRO A 63 -2.02 -5.16 15.77
CA PRO A 63 -3.20 -5.21 14.93
C PRO A 63 -4.37 -4.52 15.62
N HIS A 64 -5.21 -3.91 14.80
CA HIS A 64 -6.40 -3.21 15.24
C HIS A 64 -7.46 -3.29 14.16
N ALA A 65 -8.71 -3.14 14.56
CA ALA A 65 -9.81 -3.20 13.62
C ALA A 65 -10.98 -2.32 14.03
N VAL A 66 -11.82 -1.99 13.06
CA VAL A 66 -13.15 -1.43 13.28
C VAL A 66 -14.16 -2.43 12.73
N LEU A 67 -15.02 -2.94 13.61
CA LEU A 67 -16.17 -3.76 13.24
C LEU A 67 -17.40 -2.86 13.19
N THR A 68 -18.05 -2.78 12.03
CA THR A 68 -19.32 -2.11 11.84
C THR A 68 -20.43 -3.16 11.79
N ASP A 69 -21.35 -3.11 12.74
CA ASP A 69 -22.63 -3.80 12.65
C ASP A 69 -23.54 -3.01 11.71
N LEU A 70 -23.82 -3.57 10.52
CA LEU A 70 -24.59 -2.90 9.47
C LEU A 70 -26.09 -2.86 9.80
N ILE A 71 -26.56 -3.70 10.72
CA ILE A 71 -27.96 -3.75 11.16
C ILE A 71 -28.19 -2.73 12.28
N GLU A 72 -27.34 -2.77 13.31
CA GLU A 72 -27.45 -1.87 14.47
C GLU A 72 -26.80 -0.50 14.22
N LYS A 73 -26.04 -0.34 13.14
CA LYS A 73 -25.27 0.87 12.79
C LYS A 73 -24.30 1.29 13.89
N LYS A 74 -23.67 0.30 14.54
CA LYS A 74 -22.70 0.52 15.61
C LYS A 74 -21.30 0.16 15.16
N ASN A 75 -20.32 0.93 15.60
CA ASN A 75 -18.91 0.67 15.38
C ASN A 75 -18.24 0.21 16.68
N ILE A 76 -17.39 -0.80 16.57
CA ILE A 76 -16.63 -1.35 17.69
C ILE A 76 -15.16 -1.35 17.29
N ASN A 77 -14.36 -0.60 18.05
CA ASN A 77 -12.92 -0.54 17.86
C ASN A 77 -12.26 -1.70 18.60
N PHE A 78 -11.32 -2.36 17.96
CA PHE A 78 -10.56 -3.49 18.50
C PHE A 78 -9.06 -3.20 18.46
N LYS A 79 -8.33 -3.63 19.49
CA LYS A 79 -6.86 -3.68 19.49
C LYS A 79 -6.41 -5.02 20.05
N GLY A 80 -5.27 -5.54 19.58
CA GLY A 80 -4.80 -6.83 20.07
C GLY A 80 -3.44 -7.26 19.56
N THR A 81 -3.30 -8.57 19.39
CA THR A 81 -2.05 -9.23 19.01
C THR A 81 -2.26 -10.19 17.85
N GLN A 82 -1.17 -10.46 17.13
CA GLN A 82 -1.13 -11.44 16.06
C GLN A 82 0.09 -12.34 16.22
N LYS A 83 -0.13 -13.66 16.13
CA LYS A 83 0.93 -14.67 16.07
C LYS A 83 0.68 -15.57 14.86
N ALA A 84 1.54 -15.44 13.86
CA ALA A 84 1.34 -16.03 12.53
C ALA A 84 -0.07 -15.66 12.00
N ASP A 85 -0.91 -16.64 11.71
CA ASP A 85 -2.26 -16.43 11.20
C ASP A 85 -3.30 -16.20 12.30
N GLN A 86 -2.94 -16.37 13.59
CA GLN A 86 -3.87 -16.20 14.70
C GLN A 86 -3.93 -14.73 15.13
N ILE A 87 -5.14 -14.20 15.22
CA ILE A 87 -5.43 -12.84 15.69
C ILE A 87 -6.34 -12.94 16.91
N VAL A 88 -6.03 -12.16 17.94
CA VAL A 88 -6.88 -11.98 19.14
C VAL A 88 -6.92 -10.51 19.45
N MET A 89 -8.11 -9.92 19.51
CA MET A 89 -8.31 -8.50 19.80
C MET A 89 -9.48 -8.29 20.74
N ASP A 90 -9.33 -7.33 21.65
CA ASP A 90 -10.35 -6.93 22.59
C ASP A 90 -10.91 -5.56 22.19
N ALA A 91 -12.20 -5.35 22.44
CA ALA A 91 -12.86 -4.09 22.22
C ALA A 91 -12.22 -3.02 23.11
N VAL A 92 -11.98 -1.85 22.53
CA VAL A 92 -11.44 -0.71 23.26
C VAL A 92 -12.52 0.34 23.44
N ASN A 93 -12.64 0.86 24.66
CA ASN A 93 -13.52 1.98 24.93
C ASN A 93 -12.86 3.27 24.45
N ASP A 94 -13.19 3.69 23.23
CA ASP A 94 -12.74 4.97 22.64
C ASP A 94 -13.75 6.11 22.91
N SER A 95 -14.83 5.85 23.65
CA SER A 95 -15.91 6.80 23.95
C SER A 95 -16.04 7.09 25.44
N THR A 96 -16.47 8.31 25.79
CA THR A 96 -16.89 8.65 27.17
C THR A 96 -18.34 8.23 27.46
N SER A 97 -18.98 7.46 26.57
CA SER A 97 -20.35 6.98 26.73
C SER A 97 -20.39 5.65 27.48
N ASP A 98 -21.46 5.45 28.27
CA ASP A 98 -21.71 4.23 29.05
C ASP A 98 -22.07 2.99 28.19
N ASP A 99 -22.22 3.14 26.86
CA ASP A 99 -22.60 2.08 25.92
C ASP A 99 -21.42 1.19 25.46
N PHE A 100 -20.37 1.07 26.27
CA PHE A 100 -19.26 0.17 25.95
C PHE A 100 -19.68 -1.29 26.11
N ILE A 101 -19.72 -2.01 24.99
CA ILE A 101 -19.97 -3.46 24.98
C ILE A 101 -18.60 -4.17 24.97
N PRO A 102 -18.21 -4.87 26.05
CA PRO A 102 -16.95 -5.59 26.08
C PRO A 102 -17.06 -6.79 25.14
N MET A 103 -16.35 -6.71 24.01
CA MET A 103 -16.31 -7.79 23.01
C MET A 103 -14.88 -8.26 22.77
N GLN A 104 -14.74 -9.51 22.35
CA GLN A 104 -13.48 -10.06 21.86
C GLN A 104 -13.69 -10.65 20.47
N LEU A 105 -12.75 -10.36 19.57
CA LEU A 105 -12.69 -10.94 18.23
C LEU A 105 -11.41 -11.77 18.12
N SER A 106 -11.56 -13.08 17.94
CA SER A 106 -10.42 -14.00 17.83
C SER A 106 -10.60 -14.98 16.67
N GLY A 107 -9.52 -15.37 16.00
CA GLY A 107 -9.62 -16.30 14.88
C GLY A 107 -8.35 -16.47 14.07
N SER A 108 -8.48 -17.17 12.94
CA SER A 108 -7.39 -17.46 12.01
C SER A 108 -7.61 -16.73 10.67
N LEU A 109 -6.68 -15.85 10.32
CA LEU A 109 -6.65 -15.09 9.07
C LEU A 109 -5.73 -15.76 8.06
N ASN A 110 -6.29 -16.25 6.96
CA ASN A 110 -5.49 -16.66 5.82
C ASN A 110 -5.02 -15.40 5.08
N VAL A 111 -3.73 -15.08 5.18
CA VAL A 111 -3.17 -13.85 4.62
C VAL A 111 -3.20 -13.80 3.09
N ASN A 112 -3.30 -14.94 2.40
CA ASN A 112 -3.31 -15.02 0.94
C ASN A 112 -4.74 -14.90 0.38
N SER A 113 -5.72 -15.59 0.97
CA SER A 113 -7.13 -15.50 0.52
C SER A 113 -7.88 -14.33 1.13
N GLY A 114 -7.42 -13.80 2.26
CA GLY A 114 -8.13 -12.79 3.04
C GLY A 114 -9.32 -13.34 3.84
N ILE A 115 -9.54 -14.66 3.84
CA ILE A 115 -10.59 -15.28 4.66
C ILE A 115 -10.16 -15.25 6.12
N PHE A 116 -11.02 -14.73 6.99
CA PHE A 116 -10.83 -14.70 8.43
C PHE A 116 -11.96 -15.48 9.10
N LYS A 117 -11.63 -16.67 9.61
CA LYS A 117 -12.55 -17.50 10.38
C LYS A 117 -12.41 -17.13 11.85
N SER A 118 -13.43 -16.54 12.43
CA SER A 118 -13.35 -15.95 13.76
C SER A 118 -14.53 -16.31 14.65
N ASN A 119 -14.37 -16.05 15.94
CA ASN A 119 -15.41 -16.01 16.94
C ASN A 119 -15.49 -14.58 17.46
N LEU A 120 -16.71 -14.05 17.49
CA LEU A 120 -17.06 -12.79 18.12
C LEU A 120 -17.75 -13.12 19.44
N VAL A 121 -17.10 -12.77 20.55
CA VAL A 121 -17.58 -13.05 21.91
C VAL A 121 -18.04 -11.75 22.54
N ASN A 122 -19.30 -11.70 22.98
CA ASN A 122 -19.74 -10.70 23.94
C ASN A 122 -19.33 -11.19 25.34
N VAL A 123 -18.43 -10.47 25.99
CA VAL A 123 -17.82 -10.88 27.26
C VAL A 123 -18.82 -10.76 28.41
N GLN A 124 -19.76 -9.82 28.33
CA GLN A 124 -20.78 -9.60 29.36
C GLN A 124 -21.82 -10.73 29.35
N ASP A 125 -22.34 -11.07 28.17
CA ASP A 125 -23.39 -12.07 28.01
C ASP A 125 -22.84 -13.50 27.83
N LYS A 126 -21.51 -13.63 27.72
CA LYS A 126 -20.78 -14.88 27.43
C LYS A 126 -21.27 -15.60 26.18
N THR A 127 -21.88 -14.87 25.25
CA THR A 127 -22.32 -15.42 23.96
C THR A 127 -21.17 -15.39 22.97
N SER A 128 -20.94 -16.51 22.29
CA SER A 128 -19.95 -16.63 21.22
C SER A 128 -20.65 -16.90 19.90
N THR A 129 -20.34 -16.10 18.88
CA THR A 129 -20.86 -16.28 17.52
C THR A 129 -19.69 -16.55 16.59
N ALA A 130 -19.72 -17.67 15.89
CA ALA A 130 -18.77 -17.94 14.82
C ALA A 130 -19.12 -17.06 13.61
N VAL A 131 -18.14 -16.31 13.11
CA VAL A 131 -18.29 -15.42 11.96
C VAL A 131 -17.18 -15.72 10.96
N GLN A 132 -17.55 -15.93 9.69
CA GLN A 132 -16.59 -16.02 8.61
C GLN A 132 -16.59 -14.71 7.83
N PHE A 133 -15.46 -14.03 7.84
CA PHE A 133 -15.22 -12.84 7.04
C PHE A 133 -14.48 -13.21 5.75
N GLU A 134 -14.87 -12.55 4.67
CA GLU A 134 -14.28 -12.68 3.33
C GLU A 134 -13.95 -11.27 2.78
N PRO A 135 -13.06 -11.14 1.78
CA PRO A 135 -12.82 -9.84 1.14
C PRO A 135 -14.13 -9.17 0.72
N ALA A 136 -14.32 -7.93 1.15
CA ALA A 136 -15.53 -7.17 0.82
C ALA A 136 -15.65 -6.90 -0.69
N PHE A 137 -14.52 -6.76 -1.37
CA PHE A 137 -14.39 -6.60 -2.82
C PHE A 137 -13.66 -7.81 -3.39
N LYS A 138 -14.40 -8.65 -4.11
CA LYS A 138 -13.92 -9.96 -4.58
C LYS A 138 -13.44 -9.87 -6.02
N VAL A 139 -12.27 -10.45 -6.27
CA VAL A 139 -11.69 -10.61 -7.61
C VAL A 139 -11.22 -12.04 -7.79
N ALA A 140 -11.39 -12.60 -9.00
CA ALA A 140 -11.08 -14.00 -9.26
C ALA A 140 -9.58 -14.31 -9.16
N ASN A 141 -8.75 -13.40 -9.67
CA ASN A 141 -7.30 -13.59 -9.80
C ASN A 141 -6.56 -12.48 -9.05
N LYS A 142 -6.62 -12.55 -7.71
CA LYS A 142 -5.88 -11.58 -6.88
C LYS A 142 -4.38 -11.91 -6.91
N PRO A 143 -3.51 -10.97 -7.32
CA PRO A 143 -2.08 -11.21 -7.28
C PRO A 143 -1.58 -11.31 -5.84
N LEU A 144 -0.64 -12.23 -5.61
CA LEU A 144 0.05 -12.38 -4.34
C LEU A 144 1.41 -11.70 -4.43
N PHE A 145 1.53 -10.52 -3.83
CA PHE A 145 2.77 -9.75 -3.84
C PHE A 145 3.48 -9.70 -2.49
N THR A 146 4.80 -9.66 -2.55
CA THR A 146 5.68 -9.21 -1.46
C THR A 146 6.60 -8.13 -2.01
N PHE A 147 7.27 -7.39 -1.15
CA PHE A 147 8.03 -6.21 -1.54
C PHE A 147 9.49 -6.30 -1.08
N LYS A 148 10.41 -5.82 -1.91
CA LYS A 148 11.78 -5.48 -1.50
C LYS A 148 11.96 -3.98 -1.62
N PHE A 149 12.60 -3.41 -0.61
CA PHE A 149 12.70 -1.97 -0.44
C PHE A 149 14.13 -1.52 -0.61
N TYR A 150 14.33 -0.42 -1.32
CA TYR A 150 15.64 0.13 -1.56
C TYR A 150 15.63 1.65 -1.39
N GLY A 151 16.69 2.16 -0.78
CA GLY A 151 16.80 3.56 -0.43
C GLY A 151 18.21 4.08 -0.54
N VAL A 152 18.32 5.39 -0.37
CA VAL A 152 19.57 6.14 -0.41
C VAL A 152 19.71 6.95 0.89
N LYS A 153 20.92 7.40 1.21
CA LYS A 153 21.11 8.34 2.33
C LYS A 153 20.38 9.64 2.01
N ALA A 154 19.69 10.25 2.97
CA ALA A 154 19.11 11.57 2.72
C ALA A 154 20.18 12.66 2.90
N ASP A 155 20.01 13.77 2.20
CA ASP A 155 20.94 14.90 2.25
C ASP A 155 20.65 15.84 3.44
N THR A 156 19.60 15.58 4.21
CA THR A 156 19.19 16.41 5.35
C THR A 156 19.51 15.73 6.70
N PRO A 157 19.96 16.48 7.73
CA PRO A 157 20.25 15.90 9.05
C PRO A 157 19.02 15.31 9.76
N ALA A 158 17.81 15.72 9.37
CA ALA A 158 16.56 15.26 9.97
C ALA A 158 16.08 13.90 9.42
N GLN A 159 16.66 13.43 8.32
CA GLN A 159 16.29 12.18 7.66
C GLN A 159 17.56 11.40 7.33
N GLU A 160 17.77 10.24 7.94
CA GLU A 160 18.98 9.47 7.64
C GLU A 160 18.92 8.79 6.27
N GLN A 161 17.71 8.44 5.81
CA GLN A 161 17.49 7.66 4.59
C GLN A 161 16.17 8.04 3.91
N LEU A 162 16.10 7.78 2.61
CA LEU A 162 14.88 7.89 1.79
C LEU A 162 14.63 6.55 1.09
N LEU A 163 13.38 6.09 1.09
CA LEU A 163 12.94 5.02 0.18
C LEU A 163 12.77 5.61 -1.22
N THR A 164 13.45 5.03 -2.21
CA THR A 164 13.44 5.53 -3.60
C THR A 164 13.11 4.45 -4.62
N ARG A 165 13.07 3.18 -4.19
CA ARG A 165 12.65 2.05 -5.03
C ARG A 165 11.92 0.98 -4.23
N VAL A 166 10.85 0.47 -4.82
CA VAL A 166 10.14 -0.73 -4.35
C VAL A 166 10.10 -1.74 -5.49
N ASP A 167 10.68 -2.92 -5.26
CA ASP A 167 10.46 -4.06 -6.15
C ASP A 167 9.24 -4.84 -5.68
N VAL A 168 8.26 -4.97 -6.56
CA VAL A 168 7.08 -5.81 -6.39
C VAL A 168 7.46 -7.22 -6.83
N ILE A 169 7.44 -8.17 -5.90
CA ILE A 169 7.80 -9.56 -6.14
C ILE A 169 6.53 -10.41 -6.16
N ASN A 170 6.35 -11.19 -7.22
CA ASN A 170 5.28 -12.19 -7.28
C ASN A 170 5.63 -13.35 -6.32
N LYS A 171 4.79 -13.59 -5.32
CA LYS A 171 5.01 -14.62 -4.28
C LYS A 171 4.93 -16.04 -4.83
N THR A 172 4.24 -16.26 -5.94
CA THR A 172 4.03 -17.59 -6.53
C THR A 172 5.28 -18.10 -7.24
N ASN A 173 6.02 -17.24 -7.93
CA ASN A 173 7.20 -17.62 -8.71
C ASN A 173 8.49 -16.90 -8.29
N ASN A 174 8.43 -16.03 -7.28
CA ASN A 174 9.55 -15.25 -6.74
C ASN A 174 10.26 -14.33 -7.75
N THR A 175 9.60 -13.94 -8.85
CA THR A 175 10.15 -13.00 -9.84
C THR A 175 9.72 -11.57 -9.55
N VAL A 176 10.56 -10.59 -9.93
CA VAL A 176 10.17 -9.17 -9.93
C VAL A 176 9.07 -8.96 -10.96
N ALA A 177 7.86 -8.62 -10.50
CA ALA A 177 6.72 -8.29 -11.36
C ALA A 177 6.82 -6.86 -11.88
N GLN A 178 7.31 -5.94 -11.03
CA GLN A 178 7.50 -4.54 -11.38
C GLN A 178 8.50 -3.88 -10.43
N THR A 179 9.20 -2.86 -10.91
CA THR A 179 10.03 -1.97 -10.09
C THR A 179 9.42 -0.57 -10.10
N LEU A 180 9.06 -0.06 -8.92
CA LEU A 180 8.51 1.28 -8.72
C LEU A 180 9.64 2.23 -8.35
N THR A 181 9.79 3.33 -9.08
CA THR A 181 10.80 4.38 -8.88
C THR A 181 10.22 5.77 -9.19
N GLY A 182 11.04 6.84 -9.09
CA GLY A 182 10.59 8.20 -9.39
C GLY A 182 9.87 8.90 -8.24
N PHE A 183 10.19 8.50 -7.00
CA PHE A 183 9.69 9.09 -5.77
C PHE A 183 10.79 9.15 -4.71
N SER A 184 10.57 9.96 -3.68
CA SER A 184 11.35 9.99 -2.43
C SER A 184 10.38 9.85 -1.29
N ALA A 185 10.44 8.76 -0.54
CA ALA A 185 9.44 8.41 0.47
C ALA A 185 10.04 8.06 1.82
N TYR A 186 9.18 8.05 2.84
CA TYR A 186 9.54 7.66 4.19
C TYR A 186 10.04 6.20 4.22
N PRO A 187 11.24 5.93 4.78
CA PRO A 187 11.88 4.62 4.62
C PRO A 187 11.33 3.52 5.54
N ASN A 188 10.54 3.84 6.57
CA ASN A 188 10.20 2.85 7.60
C ASN A 188 8.85 2.17 7.37
N SER A 189 7.98 2.69 6.50
CA SER A 189 6.69 2.03 6.25
C SER A 189 6.03 2.41 4.93
N ILE A 190 5.23 1.48 4.42
CA ILE A 190 4.30 1.69 3.30
C ILE A 190 2.87 1.30 3.71
N GLY A 191 1.86 1.86 3.05
CA GLY A 191 0.49 1.38 3.09
C GLY A 191 0.24 0.37 1.97
N TYR A 192 -0.56 -0.67 2.25
CA TYR A 192 -1.01 -1.65 1.27
C TYR A 192 -2.50 -1.95 1.47
N MET A 193 -3.36 -1.36 0.63
CA MET A 193 -4.81 -1.35 0.82
C MET A 193 -5.53 -1.14 -0.51
N ASP A 194 -6.77 -1.60 -0.61
CA ASP A 194 -7.66 -1.40 -1.77
C ASP A 194 -8.34 -0.03 -1.65
N ILE A 195 -7.78 1.01 -2.28
CA ILE A 195 -8.23 2.41 -2.08
C ILE A 195 -9.49 2.70 -2.90
N ASN A 196 -9.56 2.15 -4.11
CA ASN A 196 -10.65 2.39 -5.06
C ASN A 196 -11.75 1.31 -5.01
N PHE A 197 -11.71 0.41 -4.02
CA PHE A 197 -12.71 -0.62 -3.76
C PHE A 197 -12.93 -1.59 -4.92
N ASP A 198 -11.86 -1.90 -5.67
CA ASP A 198 -11.89 -2.79 -6.84
C ASP A 198 -11.43 -4.22 -6.53
N GLY A 199 -11.00 -4.48 -5.29
CA GLY A 199 -10.52 -5.77 -4.79
C GLY A 199 -9.02 -6.02 -4.97
N TYR A 200 -8.34 -5.17 -5.74
CA TYR A 200 -6.89 -5.16 -5.87
C TYR A 200 -6.28 -4.18 -4.85
N TYR A 201 -5.06 -4.47 -4.42
CA TYR A 201 -4.43 -3.66 -3.37
C TYR A 201 -3.44 -2.71 -4.01
N ASP A 202 -3.49 -1.47 -3.55
CA ASP A 202 -2.66 -0.36 -3.97
C ASP A 202 -1.53 -0.12 -2.96
N VAL A 203 -0.46 0.54 -3.41
CA VAL A 203 0.68 0.91 -2.58
C VAL A 203 0.66 2.41 -2.31
N ILE A 204 0.75 2.78 -1.03
CA ILE A 204 0.79 4.17 -0.56
C ILE A 204 2.14 4.44 0.10
N LEU A 205 2.82 5.49 -0.32
CA LEU A 205 4.11 5.90 0.21
C LEU A 205 4.01 7.31 0.79
N SER A 206 4.46 7.54 2.02
CA SER A 206 4.54 8.91 2.56
C SER A 206 5.59 9.70 1.80
N ASP A 207 5.19 10.78 1.15
CA ASP A 207 6.02 11.55 0.23
C ASP A 207 6.92 12.54 0.97
N LEU A 208 8.23 12.41 0.74
CA LEU A 208 9.28 13.27 1.27
C LEU A 208 10.01 14.05 0.16
N SER A 209 9.48 14.05 -1.07
CA SER A 209 10.00 14.88 -2.14
C SER A 209 9.83 16.37 -1.83
N GLN A 210 10.68 17.22 -2.41
CA GLN A 210 10.61 18.69 -2.24
C GLN A 210 10.65 19.12 -0.76
N ASP A 211 11.52 18.49 0.04
CA ASP A 211 11.71 18.78 1.47
C ASP A 211 10.47 18.58 2.36
N ARG A 212 9.47 17.84 1.86
CA ARG A 212 8.27 17.46 2.62
C ARG A 212 8.62 16.59 3.81
N LYS A 213 7.80 16.70 4.85
CA LYS A 213 7.85 15.89 6.06
C LYS A 213 6.63 14.98 6.14
N VAL A 214 6.74 13.90 6.91
CA VAL A 214 5.61 12.98 7.15
C VAL A 214 4.39 13.71 7.73
N GLN A 215 4.62 14.77 8.52
CA GLN A 215 3.57 15.60 9.12
C GLN A 215 2.75 16.37 8.09
N ASP A 216 3.26 16.57 6.88
CA ASP A 216 2.55 17.25 5.79
C ASP A 216 1.44 16.37 5.19
N LYS A 217 1.35 15.09 5.59
CA LYS A 217 0.33 14.13 5.16
C LYS A 217 0.18 14.07 3.63
N ARG A 218 1.31 14.11 2.93
CA ARG A 218 1.42 13.94 1.47
C ARG A 218 1.82 12.51 1.15
N TYR A 219 1.23 11.95 0.10
CA TYR A 219 1.42 10.55 -0.26
C TYR A 219 1.56 10.39 -1.77
N VAL A 220 2.32 9.37 -2.18
CA VAL A 220 2.38 8.85 -3.55
C VAL A 220 1.53 7.60 -3.63
N TYR A 221 0.61 7.58 -4.59
CA TYR A 221 -0.34 6.48 -4.79
C TYR A 221 0.01 5.67 -6.03
N TRP A 222 0.31 4.40 -5.83
CA TRP A 222 0.52 3.40 -6.87
C TRP A 222 -0.69 2.47 -6.91
N MET A 223 -1.55 2.69 -7.89
CA MET A 223 -2.82 1.97 -8.07
C MET A 223 -2.61 0.73 -8.92
N TYR A 224 -3.06 -0.44 -8.47
CA TYR A 224 -2.93 -1.65 -9.27
C TYR A 224 -3.93 -1.66 -10.42
N ASN A 225 -3.45 -1.76 -11.65
CA ASN A 225 -4.30 -1.90 -12.82
C ASN A 225 -4.36 -3.37 -13.25
N PRO A 226 -5.48 -4.08 -13.04
CA PRO A 226 -5.60 -5.50 -13.40
C PRO A 226 -5.64 -5.76 -14.90
N LYS A 227 -5.88 -4.74 -15.73
CA LYS A 227 -5.84 -4.89 -17.20
C LYS A 227 -4.40 -4.94 -17.71
N THR A 228 -3.48 -4.23 -17.06
CA THR A 228 -2.06 -4.19 -17.44
C THR A 228 -1.20 -5.04 -16.51
N ASN A 229 -1.76 -5.57 -15.41
CA ASN A 229 -1.06 -6.27 -14.33
C ASN A 229 0.09 -5.46 -13.72
N GLN A 230 -0.06 -4.14 -13.67
CA GLN A 230 0.98 -3.22 -13.21
C GLN A 230 0.39 -2.15 -12.30
N TYR A 231 1.18 -1.69 -11.34
CA TYR A 231 0.91 -0.47 -10.61
C TYR A 231 1.14 0.76 -11.49
N GLN A 232 0.22 1.72 -11.39
CA GLN A 232 0.23 2.99 -12.09
C GLN A 232 0.08 4.13 -11.09
N ARG A 233 0.86 5.18 -11.25
CA ARG A 233 0.76 6.35 -10.37
C ARG A 233 -0.58 7.06 -10.57
N SER A 234 -1.22 7.53 -9.51
CA SER A 234 -2.47 8.31 -9.58
C SER A 234 -2.22 9.81 -9.34
N PRO A 235 -2.13 10.64 -10.40
CA PRO A 235 -1.95 12.08 -10.25
C PRO A 235 -3.15 12.78 -9.59
N GLN A 236 -4.33 12.17 -9.59
CA GLN A 236 -5.51 12.70 -8.89
C GLN A 236 -5.30 12.61 -7.38
N LEU A 237 -4.91 11.44 -6.88
CA LEU A 237 -4.74 11.18 -5.44
C LEU A 237 -3.51 11.90 -4.86
N ASP A 238 -2.41 11.98 -5.62
CA ASP A 238 -1.18 12.67 -5.20
C ASP A 238 -1.39 14.16 -4.85
N LYS A 239 -2.48 14.78 -5.34
CA LYS A 239 -2.83 16.18 -5.06
C LYS A 239 -3.56 16.37 -3.72
N ILE A 240 -4.17 15.32 -3.17
CA ILE A 240 -5.00 15.39 -1.97
C ILE A 240 -4.09 15.36 -0.73
N VAL A 241 -4.36 16.23 0.24
CA VAL A 241 -3.69 16.19 1.55
C VAL A 241 -4.49 15.27 2.46
N GLY A 242 -3.80 14.36 3.14
CA GLY A 242 -4.43 13.49 4.14
C GLY A 242 -4.12 12.02 3.93
N LEU A 243 -4.09 11.27 5.03
CA LEU A 243 -4.06 9.81 4.96
C LEU A 243 -5.48 9.31 4.68
N PRO A 244 -5.71 8.46 3.69
CA PRO A 244 -7.05 7.99 3.37
C PRO A 244 -7.59 7.12 4.50
N LYS A 245 -8.76 7.49 5.02
CA LYS A 245 -9.59 6.64 5.87
C LYS A 245 -10.68 6.02 4.99
N LEU A 246 -10.54 4.72 4.74
CA LEU A 246 -11.45 3.99 3.86
C LEU A 246 -12.71 3.55 4.62
N HIS A 247 -13.87 3.91 4.07
CA HIS A 247 -15.21 3.50 4.48
C HIS A 247 -15.78 2.56 3.41
N GLY A 248 -15.33 1.31 3.40
CA GLY A 248 -15.68 0.38 2.33
C GLY A 248 -17.16 -0.04 2.31
N GLU A 249 -17.85 0.04 3.44
CA GLU A 249 -19.28 -0.18 3.55
C GLU A 249 -20.11 0.83 2.76
N THR A 250 -19.63 2.07 2.61
CA THR A 250 -20.24 3.12 1.80
C THR A 250 -19.45 3.45 0.53
N LYS A 251 -18.30 2.81 0.31
CA LYS A 251 -17.31 3.13 -0.74
C LYS A 251 -16.88 4.60 -0.71
N GLN A 252 -16.63 5.13 0.50
CA GLN A 252 -16.17 6.50 0.70
C GLN A 252 -14.74 6.54 1.21
N ILE A 253 -14.04 7.62 0.91
CA ILE A 253 -12.70 7.89 1.42
C ILE A 253 -12.74 9.26 2.09
N ASP A 254 -12.35 9.31 3.36
CA ASP A 254 -12.16 10.53 4.12
C ASP A 254 -10.66 10.82 4.25
N PHE A 255 -10.21 11.96 3.71
CA PHE A 255 -8.82 12.41 3.83
C PHE A 255 -8.61 13.37 5.02
N GLY A 256 -9.66 13.67 5.78
CA GLY A 256 -9.69 14.67 6.83
C GLY A 256 -9.98 16.07 6.29
N GLU A 257 -10.20 17.02 7.21
CA GLU A 257 -10.53 18.41 6.89
C GLU A 257 -11.75 18.55 5.96
N GLY A 258 -12.75 17.67 6.12
CA GLY A 258 -13.97 17.65 5.30
C GLY A 258 -13.80 17.12 3.87
N GLN A 259 -12.60 16.64 3.50
CA GLN A 259 -12.32 16.08 2.18
C GLN A 259 -12.80 14.63 2.08
N VAL A 260 -14.10 14.46 1.89
CA VAL A 260 -14.75 13.15 1.72
C VAL A 260 -15.09 12.93 0.25
N TYR A 261 -14.75 11.75 -0.28
CA TYR A 261 -14.99 11.38 -1.67
C TYR A 261 -15.78 10.08 -1.74
N GLN A 262 -16.77 10.04 -2.63
CA GLN A 262 -17.45 8.82 -3.06
C GLN A 262 -16.65 8.20 -4.20
N VAL A 263 -16.42 6.90 -4.14
CA VAL A 263 -15.81 6.16 -5.24
C VAL A 263 -16.88 5.50 -6.09
N ASP A 264 -16.83 5.73 -7.40
CA ASP A 264 -17.77 5.13 -8.35
C ASP A 264 -17.38 3.70 -8.74
N ASN A 265 -18.23 3.05 -9.55
CA ASN A 265 -17.98 1.69 -10.03
C ASN A 265 -16.76 1.54 -10.97
N LYS A 266 -16.17 2.65 -11.40
CA LYS A 266 -14.92 2.68 -12.20
C LYS A 266 -13.70 2.98 -11.34
N GLY A 267 -13.86 3.14 -10.03
CA GLY A 267 -12.79 3.49 -9.11
C GLY A 267 -12.41 4.98 -9.12
N LEU A 268 -13.24 5.86 -9.72
CA LEU A 268 -12.99 7.30 -9.75
C LEU A 268 -13.57 7.98 -8.51
N LEU A 269 -12.84 8.96 -7.99
CA LEU A 269 -13.23 9.76 -6.83
C LEU A 269 -14.08 10.96 -7.25
N HIS A 270 -15.21 11.13 -6.57
CA HIS A 270 -16.12 12.27 -6.69
C HIS A 270 -16.32 12.91 -5.32
N PRO A 271 -16.13 14.23 -5.16
CA PRO A 271 -16.37 14.88 -3.87
C PRO A 271 -17.80 14.62 -3.38
N VAL A 272 -17.93 14.24 -2.10
CA VAL A 272 -19.23 14.29 -1.42
C VAL A 272 -19.41 15.73 -1.00
N ASN A 273 -20.32 16.46 -1.64
CA ASN A 273 -20.67 17.80 -1.18
C ASN A 273 -21.07 17.68 0.30
N ALA A 274 -20.44 18.45 1.18
CA ALA A 274 -20.88 18.57 2.56
C ALA A 274 -22.36 18.99 2.53
N PRO A 275 -23.25 18.39 3.34
CA PRO A 275 -24.56 18.99 3.53
C PRO A 275 -24.35 20.42 4.05
N GLU A 276 -24.99 21.38 3.39
CA GLU A 276 -25.12 22.76 3.87
C GLU A 276 -25.76 22.82 5.27
#